data_AF-A0A941ZQ60-F1
#
_entry.id   AF-A0A941ZQ60-F1
#
_cell.length_a   1.000
_cell.length_b   1.000
_cell.length_c   1.000
_cell.angle_alpha   90.00
_cell.angle_beta   90.00
_cell.angle_gamma   90.00
#
_symmetry.space_group_name_H-M   'P 1'
#
loop_
_entity.id
_entity.type
_entity.pdbx_description
1 polymer ?
#
loop_
_entity_poly.entity_id
_entity_poly.type
_entity_poly.pdbx_seq_one_letter_code
_entity_poly.pdbx_strand_id
1 'polypeptide(L)'
;MGYAPASATAAQKAAITATNSTTLAAVSVGAAGNTRQITNVAAGTANSDAVNVAQLIAAQTHYYSVNDNGTVGANYNNDGATGVNALAAGVNASASNTYGIAVGYTASASGSAATAIGDTAKAQGTGSIALGYNANAANFADNLAIGTNASASNATASAIGVMSQATGVDSISFGSFSQASNTSAIAIGMLANASLADSVALGSRSTTATGATKEVSATLNGLTYGTFAGQVGNPGMEVSVGSAGAERQIKNVGSGAISATSTDAI
;
A
#
# COMPACT_ATOMS: atom_id res chain seq x y z
N MET A 1 41.69 2.79 -13.21
CA MET A 1 40.42 3.30 -13.75
C MET A 1 40.00 4.46 -12.87
N GLY A 2 40.15 5.72 -13.32
CA GLY A 2 39.49 6.85 -12.66
C GLY A 2 37.97 6.64 -12.64
N TYR A 3 37.31 7.05 -11.56
CA TYR A 3 35.86 6.90 -11.43
C TYR A 3 35.14 7.78 -12.45
N ALA A 4 34.45 7.16 -13.41
CA ALA A 4 33.48 7.83 -14.27
C ALA A 4 32.08 7.55 -13.69
N PRO A 5 31.33 8.57 -13.23
CA PRO A 5 29.99 8.34 -12.72
C PRO A 5 29.09 7.75 -13.81
N ALA A 6 28.06 6.99 -13.40
CA ALA A 6 27.12 6.36 -14.33
C ALA A 6 26.43 7.39 -15.24
N SER A 7 26.26 8.62 -14.76
CA SER A 7 25.70 9.78 -15.48
C SER A 7 26.67 10.49 -16.43
N ALA A 8 27.94 10.08 -16.52
CA ALA A 8 28.94 10.74 -17.36
C ALA A 8 28.60 10.63 -18.85
N THR A 9 28.69 11.73 -19.59
CA THR A 9 28.56 11.75 -21.05
C THR A 9 29.72 11.00 -21.72
N ALA A 10 29.56 10.62 -22.98
CA ALA A 10 30.61 9.94 -23.74
C ALA A 10 31.93 10.75 -23.79
N ALA A 11 31.85 12.09 -23.86
CA ALA A 11 33.01 12.97 -23.84
C ALA A 11 33.72 12.99 -22.46
N GLN A 12 32.95 12.98 -21.36
CA GLN A 12 33.50 12.88 -20.01
C GLN A 12 34.18 11.52 -19.78
N LYS A 13 33.55 10.43 -20.23
CA LYS A 13 34.16 9.09 -20.20
C LYS A 13 35.43 9.03 -21.03
N ALA A 14 35.46 9.65 -22.21
CA ALA A 14 36.66 9.73 -23.05
C ALA A 14 37.80 10.52 -22.39
N ALA A 15 37.51 11.66 -21.74
CA ALA A 15 38.50 12.44 -21.00
C ALA A 15 39.07 11.67 -19.78
N ILE A 16 38.23 10.97 -19.03
CA ILE A 16 38.64 10.13 -17.90
C ILE A 16 39.45 8.91 -18.39
N THR A 17 39.10 8.36 -19.55
CA THR A 17 39.85 7.27 -20.18
C THR A 17 41.21 7.75 -20.67
N ALA A 18 41.31 8.98 -21.18
CA ALA A 18 42.57 9.59 -21.64
C ALA A 18 43.61 9.73 -20.51
N THR A 19 43.17 9.91 -19.25
CA THR A 19 44.06 9.90 -18.07
C THR A 19 44.56 8.51 -17.65
N ASN A 20 44.10 7.42 -18.27
CA ASN A 20 44.57 6.03 -18.00
C ASN A 20 45.58 5.50 -19.05
N SER A 21 46.20 6.35 -19.88
CA SER A 21 47.12 5.85 -20.91
C SER A 21 48.38 5.22 -20.29
N THR A 22 48.64 3.97 -20.67
CA THR A 22 49.74 3.07 -20.27
C THR A 22 51.14 3.55 -20.64
N THR A 23 51.33 4.82 -20.98
CA THR A 23 52.65 5.33 -21.33
C THR A 23 53.14 6.54 -20.53
N LEU A 24 52.32 7.44 -19.94
CA LEU A 24 52.89 8.63 -19.24
C LEU A 24 52.07 9.33 -18.12
N ALA A 25 50.89 8.85 -17.68
CA ALA A 25 50.03 9.69 -16.80
C ALA A 25 49.59 9.08 -15.45
N ALA A 26 49.91 7.82 -15.15
CA ALA A 26 49.51 7.20 -13.88
C ALA A 26 50.66 7.26 -12.84
N VAL A 27 50.41 7.92 -11.72
CA VAL A 27 51.30 7.83 -10.54
C VAL A 27 50.90 6.59 -9.74
N SER A 28 51.80 5.61 -9.65
CA SER A 28 51.62 4.49 -8.72
C SER A 28 52.16 4.84 -7.34
N VAL A 29 51.34 4.69 -6.30
CA VAL A 29 51.75 4.85 -4.90
C VAL A 29 52.04 3.50 -4.20
N GLY A 30 52.08 2.39 -4.95
CA GLY A 30 52.19 1.06 -4.36
C GLY A 30 52.32 -0.06 -5.38
N ALA A 31 52.20 -1.28 -4.88
CA ALA A 31 52.00 -2.50 -5.66
C ALA A 31 50.85 -3.31 -5.04
N ALA A 32 50.36 -4.35 -5.72
CA ALA A 32 49.35 -5.25 -5.16
C ALA A 32 49.83 -5.80 -3.79
N GLY A 33 48.96 -5.70 -2.77
CA GLY A 33 49.30 -6.07 -1.38
C GLY A 33 50.26 -5.11 -0.65
N ASN A 34 50.85 -4.13 -1.34
CA ASN A 34 51.79 -3.13 -0.80
C ASN A 34 51.32 -1.71 -1.13
N THR A 35 50.18 -1.31 -0.55
CA THR A 35 49.63 0.04 -0.71
C THR A 35 50.27 1.03 0.26
N ARG A 36 50.34 2.32 -0.12
CA ARG A 36 50.79 3.41 0.76
C ARG A 36 49.64 4.38 1.01
N GLN A 37 49.63 4.98 2.20
CA GLN A 37 48.77 6.12 2.49
C GLN A 37 49.37 7.39 1.85
N ILE A 38 48.51 8.27 1.33
CA ILE A 38 48.90 9.62 0.93
C ILE A 38 48.48 10.56 2.05
N THR A 39 49.43 11.18 2.73
CA THR A 39 49.18 12.09 3.86
C THR A 39 49.20 13.55 3.41
N ASN A 40 48.55 14.43 4.19
CA ASN A 40 48.48 15.88 3.93
C ASN A 40 47.78 16.26 2.61
N VAL A 41 46.78 15.47 2.20
CA VAL A 41 45.94 15.78 1.04
C VAL A 41 44.97 16.89 1.42
N ALA A 42 45.22 18.10 0.89
CA ALA A 42 44.28 19.21 0.99
C ALA A 42 42.93 18.87 0.33
N ALA A 43 41.86 19.55 0.72
CA ALA A 43 40.55 19.34 0.10
C ALA A 43 40.61 19.69 -1.40
N GLY A 44 40.13 18.78 -2.25
CA GLY A 44 40.02 19.03 -3.68
C GLY A 44 39.04 20.18 -3.99
N THR A 45 39.39 21.00 -4.97
CA THR A 45 38.60 22.17 -5.40
C THR A 45 38.04 22.01 -6.81
N ALA A 46 38.71 21.25 -7.67
CA ALA A 46 38.27 20.88 -9.01
C ALA A 46 37.80 19.41 -9.08
N ASN A 47 36.98 19.07 -10.07
CA ASN A 47 36.46 17.70 -10.27
C ASN A 47 37.56 16.65 -10.51
N SER A 48 38.77 17.06 -10.89
CA SER A 48 39.94 16.21 -11.12
C SER A 48 40.81 16.02 -9.88
N ASP A 49 40.56 16.75 -8.80
CA ASP A 49 41.37 16.69 -7.59
C ASP A 49 41.05 15.43 -6.78
N ALA A 50 42.00 15.01 -5.95
CA ALA A 50 41.75 13.95 -4.98
C ALA A 50 40.78 14.44 -3.88
N VAL A 51 39.83 13.58 -3.51
CA VAL A 51 38.94 13.79 -2.36
C VAL A 51 39.66 13.36 -1.09
N ASN A 52 39.72 14.22 -0.08
CA ASN A 52 40.25 13.84 1.23
C ASN A 52 39.16 13.26 2.16
N VAL A 53 39.56 12.67 3.29
CA VAL A 53 38.62 12.00 4.22
C VAL A 53 37.59 12.98 4.79
N ALA A 54 37.95 14.25 5.02
CA ALA A 54 37.01 15.25 5.51
C ALA A 54 35.89 15.53 4.49
N GLN A 55 36.22 15.60 3.20
CA GLN A 55 35.24 15.73 2.12
C GLN A 55 34.35 14.49 2.01
N LEU A 56 34.91 13.29 2.14
CA LEU A 56 34.13 12.05 2.13
C LEU A 56 33.15 11.98 3.32
N ILE A 57 33.62 12.28 4.53
CA ILE A 57 32.78 12.30 5.73
C ILE A 57 31.65 13.33 5.57
N ALA A 58 31.97 14.52 5.05
CA ALA A 58 30.99 15.57 4.79
C ALA A 58 29.97 15.20 3.69
N ALA A 59 30.35 14.34 2.74
CA ALA A 59 29.48 13.87 1.66
C ALA A 59 28.56 12.71 2.07
N GLN A 60 28.68 12.16 3.28
CA GLN A 60 27.82 11.08 3.74
C GLN A 60 26.36 11.53 3.84
N THR A 61 25.45 10.67 3.38
CA THR A 61 24.03 10.82 3.64
C THR A 61 23.76 10.63 5.13
N HIS A 62 23.11 11.61 5.76
CA HIS A 62 22.70 11.53 7.17
C HIS A 62 21.22 11.11 7.27
N TYR A 63 20.84 10.47 8.39
CA TYR A 63 19.47 10.03 8.70
C TYR A 63 18.87 8.97 7.76
N TYR A 64 19.66 8.38 6.88
CA TYR A 64 19.27 7.25 6.04
C TYR A 64 20.11 6.02 6.37
N SER A 65 19.46 4.90 6.68
CA SER A 65 20.14 3.63 6.96
C SER A 65 19.25 2.46 6.54
N VAL A 66 19.84 1.48 5.86
CA VAL A 66 19.21 0.20 5.53
C VAL A 66 20.06 -0.90 6.15
N ASN A 67 19.47 -1.73 7.01
CA ASN A 67 20.16 -2.84 7.65
C ASN A 67 19.81 -4.15 6.93
N ASP A 68 20.78 -4.73 6.23
CA ASP A 68 20.67 -6.01 5.53
C ASP A 68 21.17 -7.20 6.39
N ASN A 69 21.38 -6.97 7.69
CA ASN A 69 21.91 -7.95 8.63
C ASN A 69 23.29 -8.50 8.22
N GLY A 70 24.07 -7.72 7.46
CA GLY A 70 25.42 -8.08 7.01
C GLY A 70 25.46 -9.08 5.86
N THR A 71 24.31 -9.45 5.30
CA THR A 71 24.22 -10.29 4.10
C THR A 71 23.60 -9.49 2.97
N VAL A 72 24.38 -9.27 1.91
CA VAL A 72 23.94 -8.51 0.75
C VAL A 72 22.70 -9.14 0.12
N GLY A 73 21.58 -8.42 0.15
CA GLY A 73 20.34 -8.76 -0.55
C GLY A 73 20.20 -8.05 -1.91
N ALA A 74 19.05 -8.24 -2.58
CA ALA A 74 18.74 -7.50 -3.80
C ALA A 74 18.49 -6.00 -3.50
N ASN A 75 18.56 -5.16 -4.54
CA ASN A 75 18.54 -3.69 -4.44
C ASN A 75 19.76 -3.08 -3.71
N TYR A 76 20.82 -3.86 -3.44
CA TYR A 76 22.09 -3.35 -2.89
C TYR A 76 22.76 -2.33 -3.84
N ASN A 77 22.66 -2.57 -5.16
CA ASN A 77 23.17 -1.67 -6.18
C ASN A 77 22.16 -0.55 -6.55
N ASN A 78 21.07 -0.38 -5.79
CA ASN A 78 19.96 0.51 -6.10
C ASN A 78 19.28 0.20 -7.45
N ASP A 79 19.18 -1.09 -7.80
CA ASP A 79 18.63 -1.61 -9.06
C ASP A 79 17.18 -2.14 -8.94
N GLY A 80 16.54 -1.99 -7.77
CA GLY A 80 15.16 -2.41 -7.54
C GLY A 80 14.10 -1.50 -8.17
N ALA A 81 14.45 -0.27 -8.53
CA ALA A 81 13.57 0.67 -9.23
C ALA A 81 13.73 0.50 -10.75
N THR A 82 13.09 -0.52 -11.33
CA THR A 82 13.19 -0.81 -12.77
C THR A 82 12.15 -0.07 -13.61
N GLY A 83 11.07 0.42 -12.98
CA GLY A 83 10.09 1.29 -13.61
C GLY A 83 10.62 2.70 -13.88
N VAL A 84 10.12 3.34 -14.95
CA VAL A 84 10.44 4.75 -15.24
C VAL A 84 9.94 5.64 -14.10
N ASN A 85 10.82 6.50 -13.57
CA ASN A 85 10.54 7.38 -12.44
C ASN A 85 10.04 6.66 -11.16
N ALA A 86 10.47 5.41 -10.95
CA ALA A 86 10.12 4.63 -9.77
C ALA A 86 11.06 4.87 -8.59
N LEU A 87 10.62 4.50 -7.38
CA LEU A 87 11.41 4.49 -6.16
C LEU A 87 11.38 3.09 -5.53
N ALA A 88 12.55 2.51 -5.26
CA ALA A 88 12.69 1.26 -4.51
C ALA A 88 13.71 1.47 -3.38
N ALA A 89 13.24 1.49 -2.13
CA ALA A 89 14.06 1.77 -0.96
C ALA A 89 13.94 0.65 0.08
N GLY A 90 15.04 -0.07 0.31
CA GLY A 90 15.11 -1.20 1.24
C GLY A 90 15.66 -2.46 0.58
N VAL A 91 16.06 -3.41 1.42
CA VAL A 91 16.58 -4.72 0.97
C VAL A 91 15.46 -5.47 0.26
N ASN A 92 15.73 -5.94 -0.96
CA ASN A 92 14.77 -6.62 -1.82
C ASN A 92 13.53 -5.78 -2.22
N ALA A 93 13.51 -4.46 -1.95
CA ALA A 93 12.43 -3.60 -2.42
C ALA A 93 12.42 -3.55 -3.95
N SER A 94 11.24 -3.61 -4.57
CA SER A 94 11.08 -3.64 -6.03
C SER A 94 9.91 -2.78 -6.48
N ALA A 95 10.19 -1.83 -7.36
CA ALA A 95 9.19 -1.00 -8.02
C ALA A 95 9.35 -1.14 -9.53
N SER A 96 8.55 -2.03 -10.13
CA SER A 96 8.81 -2.57 -11.47
C SER A 96 8.04 -1.90 -12.61
N ASN A 97 7.11 -1.00 -12.29
CA ASN A 97 6.33 -0.25 -13.27
C ASN A 97 6.45 1.26 -13.05
N THR A 98 6.07 2.04 -14.08
CA THR A 98 6.21 3.50 -14.11
C THR A 98 5.60 4.14 -12.86
N TYR A 99 6.31 5.09 -12.26
CA TYR A 99 5.89 5.83 -11.06
C TYR A 99 5.66 4.99 -9.79
N GLY A 100 6.07 3.71 -9.78
CA GLY A 100 5.89 2.84 -8.62
C GLY A 100 6.76 3.26 -7.42
N ILE A 101 6.23 3.10 -6.21
CA ILE A 101 6.94 3.37 -4.95
C ILE A 101 6.94 2.12 -4.09
N ALA A 102 8.11 1.53 -3.84
CA ALA A 102 8.30 0.39 -2.95
C ALA A 102 9.27 0.77 -1.82
N VAL A 103 8.79 0.75 -0.57
CA VAL A 103 9.61 1.12 0.61
C VAL A 103 9.47 0.06 1.70
N GLY A 104 10.56 -0.62 2.05
CA GLY A 104 10.60 -1.65 3.09
C GLY A 104 11.28 -2.94 2.63
N TYR A 105 11.54 -3.85 3.58
CA TYR A 105 12.09 -5.17 3.27
C TYR A 105 11.12 -5.93 2.37
N THR A 106 11.57 -6.36 1.18
CA THR A 106 10.75 -7.11 0.20
C THR A 106 9.45 -6.42 -0.25
N ALA A 107 9.30 -5.11 -0.02
CA ALA A 107 8.15 -4.35 -0.52
C ALA A 107 8.10 -4.38 -2.05
N SER A 108 6.91 -4.57 -2.63
CA SER A 108 6.73 -4.75 -4.07
C SER A 108 5.60 -3.88 -4.61
N ALA A 109 5.96 -2.87 -5.40
CA ALA A 109 5.03 -2.06 -6.18
C ALA A 109 5.11 -2.49 -7.64
N SER A 110 4.29 -3.47 -8.03
CA SER A 110 4.30 -4.05 -9.38
C SER A 110 3.24 -3.48 -10.30
N GLY A 111 2.32 -2.64 -9.81
CA GLY A 111 1.40 -1.87 -10.65
C GLY A 111 1.97 -0.52 -11.10
N SER A 112 1.46 0.03 -12.21
CA SER A 112 1.78 1.40 -12.62
C SER A 112 1.23 2.40 -11.60
N ALA A 113 2.04 3.38 -11.18
CA ALA A 113 1.71 4.33 -10.11
C ALA A 113 1.29 3.66 -8.78
N ALA A 114 1.67 2.40 -8.55
CA ALA A 114 1.35 1.69 -7.32
C ALA A 114 2.28 2.11 -6.16
N THR A 115 1.76 2.06 -4.93
CA THR A 115 2.53 2.39 -3.72
C THR A 115 2.50 1.23 -2.73
N ALA A 116 3.64 0.61 -2.47
CA ALA A 116 3.82 -0.44 -1.46
C ALA A 116 4.79 0.02 -0.37
N ILE A 117 4.31 0.19 0.86
CA ILE A 117 5.12 0.64 2.00
C ILE A 117 4.95 -0.32 3.18
N GLY A 118 6.01 -0.99 3.57
CA GLY A 118 6.02 -1.97 4.66
C GLY A 118 6.75 -3.25 4.27
N ASP A 119 7.18 -4.00 5.29
CA ASP A 119 7.78 -5.31 5.07
C ASP A 119 6.79 -6.25 4.35
N THR A 120 7.21 -6.85 3.24
CA THR A 120 6.41 -7.72 2.35
C THR A 120 5.13 -7.09 1.79
N ALA A 121 4.95 -5.77 1.86
CA ALA A 121 3.77 -5.08 1.30
C ALA A 121 3.73 -5.24 -0.23
N LYS A 122 2.54 -5.48 -0.81
CA LYS A 122 2.34 -5.74 -2.24
C LYS A 122 1.22 -4.88 -2.81
N ALA A 123 1.58 -3.95 -3.69
CA ALA A 123 0.64 -3.15 -4.48
C ALA A 123 0.77 -3.55 -5.96
N GLN A 124 -0.16 -4.36 -6.45
CA GLN A 124 0.01 -5.11 -7.68
C GLN A 124 -0.72 -4.51 -8.90
N GLY A 125 -1.83 -3.81 -8.69
CA GLY A 125 -2.60 -3.17 -9.75
C GLY A 125 -2.26 -1.68 -9.96
N THR A 126 -2.69 -1.12 -11.08
CA THR A 126 -2.50 0.31 -11.40
C THR A 126 -3.12 1.20 -10.34
N GLY A 127 -2.38 2.20 -9.84
CA GLY A 127 -2.86 3.12 -8.80
C GLY A 127 -3.10 2.47 -7.43
N SER A 128 -2.80 1.17 -7.28
CA SER A 128 -3.07 0.45 -6.03
C SER A 128 -2.12 0.87 -4.91
N ILE A 129 -2.60 0.75 -3.68
CA ILE A 129 -1.92 1.23 -2.48
C ILE A 129 -1.93 0.12 -1.43
N ALA A 130 -0.75 -0.31 -0.97
CA ALA A 130 -0.56 -1.29 0.09
C ALA A 130 0.37 -0.74 1.18
N LEU A 131 -0.16 -0.47 2.38
CA LEU A 131 0.60 0.09 3.52
C LEU A 131 0.51 -0.85 4.73
N GLY A 132 1.64 -1.38 5.20
CA GLY A 132 1.74 -2.22 6.40
C GLY A 132 2.47 -3.54 6.15
N TYR A 133 2.82 -4.24 7.23
CA TYR A 133 3.43 -5.57 7.15
C TYR A 133 2.50 -6.52 6.39
N ASN A 134 2.97 -7.08 5.28
CA ASN A 134 2.23 -8.02 4.43
C ASN A 134 0.85 -7.48 3.97
N ALA A 135 0.69 -6.15 3.85
CA ALA A 135 -0.49 -5.56 3.24
C ALA A 135 -0.54 -5.94 1.74
N ASN A 136 -1.70 -6.32 1.23
CA ASN A 136 -1.87 -6.85 -0.12
C ASN A 136 -3.02 -6.15 -0.86
N ALA A 137 -2.69 -5.23 -1.76
CA ALA A 137 -3.59 -4.74 -2.79
C ALA A 137 -3.33 -5.54 -4.07
N ALA A 138 -4.28 -6.41 -4.44
CA ALA A 138 -4.15 -7.36 -5.54
C ALA A 138 -4.05 -6.69 -6.92
N ASN A 139 -3.90 -7.50 -7.97
CA ASN A 139 -3.67 -7.05 -9.35
C ASN A 139 -4.96 -6.53 -10.03
N PHE A 140 -5.59 -5.55 -9.39
CA PHE A 140 -6.71 -4.79 -9.92
C PHE A 140 -6.47 -3.30 -9.68
N ALA A 141 -6.98 -2.47 -10.58
CA ALA A 141 -6.80 -1.03 -10.46
C ALA A 141 -7.45 -0.49 -9.18
N ASP A 142 -6.80 0.52 -8.60
CA ASP A 142 -7.32 1.36 -7.51
C ASP A 142 -7.64 0.61 -6.21
N ASN A 143 -7.06 -0.58 -5.99
CA ASN A 143 -7.18 -1.29 -4.72
C ASN A 143 -6.43 -0.57 -3.59
N LEU A 144 -7.03 -0.57 -2.40
CA LEU A 144 -6.47 0.03 -1.19
C LEU A 144 -6.37 -1.02 -0.08
N ALA A 145 -5.17 -1.32 0.40
CA ALA A 145 -4.92 -2.19 1.53
C ALA A 145 -4.05 -1.47 2.58
N ILE A 146 -4.62 -1.09 3.72
CA ILE A 146 -3.90 -0.40 4.80
C ILE A 146 -4.03 -1.19 6.09
N GLY A 147 -2.91 -1.68 6.62
CA GLY A 147 -2.84 -2.42 7.88
C GLY A 147 -2.04 -3.71 7.75
N THR A 148 -1.57 -4.23 8.88
CA THR A 148 -0.87 -5.51 8.94
C THR A 148 -1.78 -6.64 8.41
N ASN A 149 -1.35 -7.33 7.36
CA ASN A 149 -2.12 -8.36 6.64
C ASN A 149 -3.48 -7.87 6.08
N ALA A 150 -3.68 -6.57 5.86
CA ALA A 150 -4.86 -6.07 5.17
C ALA A 150 -4.88 -6.60 3.72
N SER A 151 -6.03 -7.03 3.22
CA SER A 151 -6.14 -7.62 1.88
C SER A 151 -7.33 -7.07 1.10
N ALA A 152 -7.03 -6.31 0.03
CA ALA A 152 -7.98 -5.90 -0.99
C ALA A 152 -7.76 -6.76 -2.24
N SER A 153 -8.61 -7.77 -2.42
CA SER A 153 -8.34 -8.91 -3.31
C SER A 153 -9.08 -8.90 -4.64
N ASN A 154 -10.01 -7.97 -4.85
CA ASN A 154 -10.81 -7.84 -6.07
C ASN A 154 -10.81 -6.39 -6.56
N ALA A 155 -11.39 -6.13 -7.73
CA ALA A 155 -11.39 -4.79 -8.32
C ALA A 155 -11.98 -3.73 -7.38
N THR A 156 -11.34 -2.56 -7.34
CA THR A 156 -11.78 -1.35 -6.61
C THR A 156 -12.06 -1.58 -5.12
N ALA A 157 -11.46 -2.62 -4.54
CA ALA A 157 -11.69 -3.02 -3.16
C ALA A 157 -10.84 -2.19 -2.18
N SER A 158 -11.40 -1.88 -1.01
CA SER A 158 -10.73 -1.13 0.06
C SER A 158 -10.75 -1.90 1.38
N ALA A 159 -9.58 -2.33 1.86
CA ALA A 159 -9.37 -3.01 3.12
C ALA A 159 -8.50 -2.15 4.05
N ILE A 160 -9.08 -1.63 5.14
CA ILE A 160 -8.41 -0.75 6.10
C ILE A 160 -8.55 -1.33 7.51
N GLY A 161 -7.46 -1.88 8.05
CA GLY A 161 -7.41 -2.51 9.37
C GLY A 161 -6.48 -3.72 9.41
N VAL A 162 -6.09 -4.14 10.62
CA VAL A 162 -5.29 -5.37 10.77
C VAL A 162 -6.13 -6.57 10.35
N MET A 163 -5.65 -7.36 9.39
CA MET A 163 -6.36 -8.52 8.83
C MET A 163 -7.76 -8.17 8.26
N SER A 164 -8.03 -6.92 7.89
CA SER A 164 -9.26 -6.56 7.17
C SER A 164 -9.25 -7.17 5.77
N GLN A 165 -10.39 -7.71 5.33
CA GLN A 165 -10.53 -8.40 4.05
C GLN A 165 -11.65 -7.77 3.22
N ALA A 166 -11.31 -7.17 2.09
CA ALA A 166 -12.25 -6.73 1.07
C ALA A 166 -12.05 -7.62 -0.17
N THR A 167 -12.89 -8.66 -0.30
CA THR A 167 -12.73 -9.71 -1.32
C THR A 167 -13.82 -9.67 -2.40
N GLY A 168 -14.85 -8.85 -2.22
CA GLY A 168 -15.82 -8.52 -3.26
C GLY A 168 -15.34 -7.38 -4.18
N VAL A 169 -15.89 -7.30 -5.39
CA VAL A 169 -15.73 -6.14 -6.29
C VAL A 169 -16.36 -4.91 -5.64
N ASP A 170 -15.74 -3.73 -5.75
CA ASP A 170 -16.23 -2.47 -5.13
C ASP A 170 -16.47 -2.56 -3.61
N SER A 171 -15.90 -3.58 -2.95
CA SER A 171 -16.18 -3.84 -1.53
C SER A 171 -15.33 -2.98 -0.60
N ILE A 172 -15.90 -2.61 0.55
CA ILE A 172 -15.23 -1.81 1.59
C ILE A 172 -15.22 -2.59 2.89
N SER A 173 -14.03 -2.83 3.44
CA SER A 173 -13.80 -3.51 4.70
C SER A 173 -12.96 -2.62 5.60
N PHE A 174 -13.57 -2.00 6.60
CA PHE A 174 -12.92 -1.08 7.53
C PHE A 174 -13.01 -1.61 8.96
N GLY A 175 -11.87 -1.92 9.58
CA GLY A 175 -11.76 -2.42 10.95
C GLY A 175 -10.92 -3.68 11.05
N SER A 176 -10.34 -3.94 12.23
CA SER A 176 -9.55 -5.15 12.41
C SER A 176 -10.43 -6.39 12.23
N PHE A 177 -9.99 -7.34 11.40
CA PHE A 177 -10.73 -8.56 11.06
C PHE A 177 -12.11 -8.33 10.42
N SER A 178 -12.41 -7.13 9.90
CA SER A 178 -13.64 -6.92 9.12
C SER A 178 -13.57 -7.70 7.80
N GLN A 179 -14.73 -8.10 7.28
CA GLN A 179 -14.82 -8.88 6.06
C GLN A 179 -15.99 -8.40 5.20
N ALA A 180 -15.68 -7.89 4.00
CA ALA A 180 -16.66 -7.57 2.97
C ALA A 180 -16.43 -8.50 1.78
N SER A 181 -17.28 -9.53 1.65
CA SER A 181 -17.00 -10.71 0.82
C SER A 181 -17.72 -10.72 -0.54
N ASN A 182 -18.56 -9.74 -0.80
CA ASN A 182 -19.43 -9.73 -1.99
C ASN A 182 -19.41 -8.38 -2.69
N THR A 183 -19.93 -8.32 -3.92
CA THR A 183 -19.94 -7.10 -4.73
C THR A 183 -20.64 -5.97 -3.99
N SER A 184 -20.00 -4.79 -3.96
CA SER A 184 -20.49 -3.58 -3.28
C SER A 184 -20.79 -3.76 -1.77
N ALA A 185 -20.32 -4.86 -1.15
CA ALA A 185 -20.54 -5.09 0.27
C ALA A 185 -19.69 -4.14 1.12
N ILE A 186 -20.25 -3.63 2.21
CA ILE A 186 -19.57 -2.69 3.11
C ILE A 186 -19.58 -3.26 4.54
N ALA A 187 -18.41 -3.59 5.07
CA ALA A 187 -18.22 -4.01 6.46
C ALA A 187 -17.43 -2.95 7.22
N ILE A 188 -18.04 -2.29 8.20
CA ILE A 188 -17.40 -1.23 9.00
C ILE A 188 -17.48 -1.61 10.48
N GLY A 189 -16.36 -1.95 11.08
CA GLY A 189 -16.20 -2.30 12.49
C GLY A 189 -15.34 -3.55 12.67
N MET A 190 -14.71 -3.66 13.84
CA MET A 190 -13.93 -4.86 14.18
C MET A 190 -14.82 -6.11 14.09
N LEU A 191 -14.40 -7.12 13.33
CA LEU A 191 -15.16 -8.35 13.07
C LEU A 191 -16.53 -8.15 12.38
N ALA A 192 -16.80 -6.99 11.77
CA ALA A 192 -17.99 -6.82 10.93
C ALA A 192 -17.93 -7.75 9.71
N ASN A 193 -19.05 -8.38 9.33
CA ASN A 193 -19.13 -9.32 8.22
C ASN A 193 -20.27 -8.94 7.26
N ALA A 194 -19.92 -8.36 6.11
CA ALA A 194 -20.85 -8.08 5.02
C ALA A 194 -20.70 -9.17 3.94
N SER A 195 -21.57 -10.19 3.97
CA SER A 195 -21.50 -11.38 3.12
C SER A 195 -22.45 -11.36 1.91
N LEU A 196 -23.38 -10.40 1.85
CA LEU A 196 -24.34 -10.27 0.75
C LEU A 196 -23.95 -9.11 -0.17
N ALA A 197 -24.26 -9.23 -1.46
CA ALA A 197 -24.03 -8.15 -2.43
C ALA A 197 -24.81 -6.90 -2.01
N ASP A 198 -24.27 -5.70 -2.23
CA ASP A 198 -24.91 -4.41 -1.92
C ASP A 198 -25.29 -4.16 -0.44
N SER A 199 -24.87 -5.04 0.47
CA SER A 199 -25.24 -4.97 1.89
C SER A 199 -24.26 -4.20 2.75
N VAL A 200 -24.72 -3.69 3.90
CA VAL A 200 -23.88 -2.97 4.87
C VAL A 200 -23.93 -3.64 6.25
N ALA A 201 -22.78 -4.12 6.75
CA ALA A 201 -22.59 -4.50 8.14
C ALA A 201 -21.93 -3.33 8.91
N LEU A 202 -22.69 -2.63 9.73
CA LEU A 202 -22.26 -1.43 10.45
C LEU A 202 -22.13 -1.69 11.96
N GLY A 203 -20.90 -1.62 12.46
CA GLY A 203 -20.55 -1.84 13.86
C GLY A 203 -19.76 -3.14 14.09
N SER A 204 -19.09 -3.22 15.24
CA SER A 204 -18.29 -4.40 15.57
C SER A 204 -19.16 -5.66 15.62
N ARG A 205 -18.76 -6.75 14.95
CA ARG A 205 -19.51 -8.02 14.92
C ARG A 205 -20.93 -7.90 14.33
N SER A 206 -21.23 -6.83 13.58
CA SER A 206 -22.46 -6.78 12.78
C SER A 206 -22.36 -7.75 11.61
N THR A 207 -23.47 -8.31 11.16
CA THR A 207 -23.50 -9.30 10.08
C THR A 207 -24.68 -9.13 9.14
N THR A 208 -24.46 -9.32 7.85
CA THR A 208 -25.51 -9.38 6.81
C THR A 208 -25.71 -10.84 6.34
N ALA A 209 -25.50 -11.83 7.22
CA ALA A 209 -25.60 -13.25 6.84
C ALA A 209 -27.03 -13.66 6.45
N THR A 210 -28.02 -12.95 6.98
CA THR A 210 -29.44 -13.12 6.69
C THR A 210 -29.92 -11.98 5.83
N GLY A 211 -30.57 -12.25 4.70
CA GLY A 211 -31.01 -11.18 3.82
C GLY A 211 -32.14 -10.33 4.39
N ALA A 212 -32.28 -9.15 3.81
CA ALA A 212 -33.34 -8.20 4.08
C ALA A 212 -34.73 -8.86 3.91
N THR A 213 -35.63 -8.59 4.86
CA THR A 213 -37.00 -9.14 4.85
C THR A 213 -37.99 -8.07 4.41
N LYS A 214 -38.92 -8.44 3.52
CA LYS A 214 -39.99 -7.55 3.08
C LYS A 214 -41.19 -7.65 4.02
N GLU A 215 -41.39 -6.64 4.85
CA GLU A 215 -42.58 -6.49 5.68
C GLU A 215 -43.65 -5.69 4.94
N VAL A 216 -44.83 -6.28 4.72
CA VAL A 216 -45.94 -5.63 3.98
C VAL A 216 -47.11 -5.25 4.88
N SER A 217 -47.18 -5.84 6.08
CA SER A 217 -48.20 -5.57 7.08
C SER A 217 -47.75 -6.02 8.45
N ALA A 218 -48.37 -5.46 9.49
CA ALA A 218 -48.24 -5.87 10.87
C ALA A 218 -49.62 -5.90 11.52
N THR A 219 -49.88 -6.88 12.37
CA THR A 219 -51.14 -6.95 13.14
C THR A 219 -50.84 -6.71 14.61
N LEU A 220 -51.49 -5.71 15.20
CA LEU A 220 -51.38 -5.38 16.62
C LEU A 220 -52.78 -5.33 17.22
N ASN A 221 -53.04 -6.16 18.24
CA ASN A 221 -54.33 -6.24 18.94
C ASN A 221 -55.55 -6.45 18.00
N GLY A 222 -55.37 -7.20 16.91
CA GLY A 222 -56.43 -7.48 15.93
C GLY A 222 -56.64 -6.39 14.87
N LEU A 223 -55.93 -5.26 14.95
CA LEU A 223 -55.89 -4.26 13.89
C LEU A 223 -54.68 -4.52 12.99
N THR A 224 -54.94 -4.73 11.69
CA THR A 224 -53.89 -4.89 10.69
C THR A 224 -53.53 -3.53 10.09
N TYR A 225 -52.28 -3.13 10.29
CA TYR A 225 -51.62 -2.07 9.53
C TYR A 225 -50.98 -2.72 8.32
N GLY A 226 -51.26 -2.26 7.12
CA GLY A 226 -50.82 -2.94 5.90
C GLY A 226 -50.44 -1.98 4.79
N THR A 227 -50.02 -2.57 3.67
CA THR A 227 -49.54 -1.84 2.49
C THR A 227 -48.36 -0.92 2.79
N PHE A 228 -47.44 -1.38 3.66
CA PHE A 228 -46.20 -0.65 3.93
C PHE A 228 -45.45 -0.38 2.63
N ALA A 229 -44.98 0.85 2.46
CA ALA A 229 -44.20 1.24 1.29
C ALA A 229 -42.77 0.67 1.38
N GLY A 230 -42.03 0.77 0.28
CA GLY A 230 -40.67 0.24 0.17
C GLY A 230 -40.59 -1.06 -0.62
N GLN A 231 -39.49 -1.23 -1.33
CA GLN A 231 -39.19 -2.44 -2.08
C GLN A 231 -37.91 -3.04 -1.52
N VAL A 232 -38.06 -4.19 -0.85
CA VAL A 232 -36.93 -5.05 -0.48
C VAL A 232 -37.02 -6.26 -1.40
N GLY A 233 -36.30 -6.19 -2.53
CA GLY A 233 -36.39 -7.18 -3.60
C GLY A 233 -35.26 -8.20 -3.60
N ASN A 234 -34.09 -7.83 -3.08
CA ASN A 234 -32.87 -8.65 -3.08
C ASN A 234 -32.36 -8.85 -1.64
N PRO A 235 -31.71 -10.00 -1.32
CA PRO A 235 -31.19 -10.28 0.02
C PRO A 235 -30.28 -9.19 0.59
N GLY A 236 -29.53 -8.52 -0.28
CA GLY A 236 -28.54 -7.51 0.09
C GLY A 236 -29.05 -6.12 0.47
N MET A 237 -30.36 -5.85 0.31
CA MET A 237 -30.94 -4.52 0.52
C MET A 237 -31.13 -4.22 2.02
N GLU A 238 -30.04 -4.27 2.80
CA GLU A 238 -30.05 -4.04 4.24
C GLU A 238 -28.82 -3.28 4.76
N VAL A 239 -29.03 -2.57 5.87
CA VAL A 239 -27.98 -2.12 6.77
C VAL A 239 -28.15 -2.86 8.09
N SER A 240 -27.32 -3.87 8.32
CA SER A 240 -27.28 -4.59 9.59
C SER A 240 -26.43 -3.82 10.60
N VAL A 241 -27.06 -3.39 11.69
CA VAL A 241 -26.38 -2.72 12.81
C VAL A 241 -25.99 -3.68 13.93
N GLY A 242 -26.10 -5.00 13.73
CA GLY A 242 -25.86 -5.99 14.78
C GLY A 242 -25.84 -7.43 14.29
N SER A 243 -26.05 -8.35 15.21
CA SER A 243 -26.26 -9.78 14.94
C SER A 243 -27.29 -10.32 15.92
N ALA A 244 -27.83 -11.51 15.66
CA ALA A 244 -28.81 -12.15 16.55
C ALA A 244 -28.25 -12.30 17.97
N GLY A 245 -28.97 -11.79 18.98
CA GLY A 245 -28.56 -11.73 20.38
C GLY A 245 -27.55 -10.63 20.72
N ALA A 246 -27.17 -9.80 19.74
CA ALA A 246 -26.30 -8.64 19.87
C ALA A 246 -26.89 -7.44 19.09
N GLU A 247 -28.19 -7.24 19.25
CA GLU A 247 -28.94 -6.15 18.63
C GLU A 247 -28.47 -4.79 19.19
N ARG A 248 -28.60 -3.76 18.36
CA ARG A 248 -28.26 -2.39 18.75
C ARG A 248 -29.49 -1.50 18.67
N GLN A 249 -29.57 -0.57 19.61
CA GLN A 249 -30.49 0.56 19.48
C GLN A 249 -29.95 1.53 18.44
N ILE A 250 -30.84 2.01 17.56
CA ILE A 250 -30.59 3.19 16.73
C ILE A 250 -31.24 4.37 17.45
N LYS A 251 -30.44 5.36 17.85
CA LYS A 251 -30.88 6.50 18.67
C LYS A 251 -30.80 7.80 17.90
N ASN A 252 -31.56 8.80 18.37
CA ASN A 252 -31.64 10.15 17.78
C ASN A 252 -32.20 10.14 16.35
N VAL A 253 -33.12 9.21 16.08
CA VAL A 253 -33.88 9.15 14.84
C VAL A 253 -35.05 10.13 14.95
N GLY A 254 -35.16 11.07 14.02
CA GLY A 254 -36.32 11.96 13.94
C GLY A 254 -37.58 11.19 13.53
N SER A 255 -38.76 11.70 13.88
CA SER A 255 -40.03 11.05 13.53
C SER A 255 -40.21 10.93 12.02
N GLY A 256 -40.52 9.73 11.54
CA GLY A 256 -40.84 9.50 10.13
C GLY A 256 -42.20 10.03 9.72
N ALA A 257 -42.36 10.32 8.43
CA ALA A 257 -43.65 10.70 7.86
C ALA A 257 -44.62 9.51 7.84
N ILE A 258 -45.90 9.75 8.14
CA ILE A 258 -46.95 8.73 8.06
C ILE A 258 -47.77 8.97 6.79
N SER A 259 -47.45 8.24 5.72
CA SER A 259 -48.16 8.31 4.44
C SER A 259 -48.04 6.99 3.68
N ALA A 260 -48.89 6.79 2.66
CA ALA A 260 -48.91 5.57 1.85
C ALA A 260 -47.62 5.31 1.05
N THR A 261 -46.71 6.29 0.95
CA THR A 261 -45.46 6.18 0.20
C THR A 261 -44.21 6.29 1.08
N SER A 262 -44.37 6.49 2.40
CA SER A 262 -43.24 6.74 3.31
C SER A 262 -42.43 5.46 3.59
N THR A 263 -41.10 5.59 3.54
CA THR A 263 -40.14 4.54 3.92
C THR A 263 -39.28 4.98 5.11
N ASP A 264 -39.73 5.99 5.85
CA ASP A 264 -39.00 6.51 7.02
C ASP A 264 -39.09 5.54 8.20
N ALA A 265 -38.06 5.56 9.05
CA ALA A 265 -38.12 4.90 10.36
C ALA A 265 -39.16 5.58 11.27
N ILE A 266 -39.83 4.78 12.11
CA ILE A 266 -40.81 5.24 13.11
C ILE A 266 -40.09 5.70 14.38
#